data_AF-A0A9N8HZP3-F1
#
_entry.id   AF-A0A9N8HZP3-F1
#
_cell.length_a   1.000
_cell.length_b   1.000
_cell.length_c   1.000
_cell.angle_alpha   90.00
_cell.angle_beta   90.00
_cell.angle_gamma   90.00
#
_symmetry.space_group_name_H-M   'P 1'
#
loop_
_entity.id
_entity.type
_entity.pdbx_description
1 polymer ?
#
loop_
_entity_poly.entity_id
_entity_poly.type
_entity_poly.pdbx_seq_one_letter_code
_entity_poly.pdbx_strand_id
1 'polypeptide(L)'
;MSSTMRLQELSPNAEIVSKSQARIVNVAAAVGLLNVLKSNLGPKGTLKLLVGGAGQLKLTKDGLVLLKEMQIQHPTAAMIARTATAQDDVTGDGTTSTVLLCGSILQQADRYCREGLHARVIVDGLELAREAVLEFLKTDFALVPDSSVDGFIHDRELLHHVALYGGFELIGPLGRSGGLLYSSS
;
A
#
# COMPACT_ATOMS: atom_id res chain seq x y z
N MET A 1 -52.65 -4.30 13.25
CA MET A 1 -51.91 -5.39 13.93
C MET A 1 -51.10 -6.19 12.90
N SER A 2 -49.95 -5.69 12.43
CA SER A 2 -48.84 -6.53 11.92
C SER A 2 -47.68 -5.63 11.50
N SER A 3 -46.87 -5.17 12.45
CA SER A 3 -45.61 -4.46 12.15
C SER A 3 -44.49 -4.78 13.12
N THR A 4 -44.68 -5.78 13.99
CA THR A 4 -43.71 -6.21 15.00
C THR A 4 -42.77 -7.31 14.50
N MET A 5 -43.00 -7.83 13.29
CA MET A 5 -42.34 -9.04 12.78
C MET A 5 -41.16 -8.73 11.83
N ARG A 6 -40.20 -7.91 12.28
CA ARG A 6 -38.88 -7.73 11.64
C ARG A 6 -37.72 -7.53 12.62
N LEU A 7 -37.94 -7.70 13.92
CA LEU A 7 -36.94 -7.39 14.96
C LEU A 7 -36.24 -8.63 15.55
N GLN A 8 -36.26 -9.77 14.87
CA GLN A 8 -35.66 -11.00 15.40
C GLN A 8 -34.88 -11.79 14.34
N GLU A 9 -33.91 -11.14 13.68
CA GLU A 9 -32.93 -11.85 12.83
C GLU A 9 -31.46 -11.64 13.27
N LEU A 10 -31.20 -10.89 14.33
CA LEU A 10 -29.84 -10.56 14.74
C LEU A 10 -29.58 -10.92 16.21
N SER A 11 -28.39 -11.47 16.44
CA SER A 11 -27.90 -11.79 17.77
C SER A 11 -27.87 -10.54 18.66
N PRO A 12 -28.07 -10.67 19.99
CA PRO A 12 -28.18 -9.53 20.90
C PRO A 12 -26.92 -8.64 20.96
N ASN A 13 -25.76 -9.14 20.52
CA ASN A 13 -24.49 -8.41 20.48
C ASN A 13 -24.09 -7.97 19.05
N ALA A 14 -25.01 -8.00 18.08
CA ALA A 14 -24.70 -7.62 16.70
C ALA A 14 -24.58 -6.09 16.58
N GLU A 15 -23.41 -5.62 16.14
CA GLU A 15 -23.21 -4.20 15.81
C GLU A 15 -23.79 -3.90 14.42
N ILE A 16 -24.68 -2.91 14.34
CA ILE A 16 -25.33 -2.49 13.09
C ILE A 16 -24.96 -1.03 12.82
N VAL A 17 -24.40 -0.78 11.65
CA VAL A 17 -24.06 0.56 11.20
C VAL A 17 -24.91 0.91 9.98
N SER A 18 -25.58 2.06 10.00
CA SER A 18 -26.40 2.54 8.87
C SER A 18 -25.55 2.80 7.62
N LYS A 19 -26.15 2.77 6.42
CA LYS A 19 -25.42 2.84 5.14
C LYS A 19 -24.45 4.03 5.02
N SER A 20 -24.90 5.24 5.39
CA SER A 20 -24.05 6.44 5.34
C SER A 20 -22.96 6.40 6.41
N GLN A 21 -23.30 5.95 7.62
CA GLN A 21 -22.36 5.83 8.72
C GLN A 21 -21.29 4.76 8.45
N ALA A 22 -21.67 3.65 7.83
CA ALA A 22 -20.77 2.55 7.50
C ALA A 22 -19.65 3.01 6.56
N ARG A 23 -19.99 3.83 5.55
CA ARG A 23 -18.97 4.42 4.67
C ARG A 23 -17.97 5.26 5.45
N ILE A 24 -18.45 6.14 6.33
CA ILE A 24 -17.59 7.07 7.09
C ILE A 24 -16.65 6.29 8.00
N VAL A 25 -17.15 5.30 8.75
CA VAL A 25 -16.34 4.48 9.66
C VAL A 25 -15.31 3.67 8.87
N ASN A 26 -15.71 3.06 7.75
CA ASN A 26 -14.81 2.27 6.90
C ASN A 26 -13.69 3.12 6.30
N VAL A 27 -14.00 4.32 5.79
CA VAL A 27 -13.00 5.24 5.24
C VAL A 27 -12.07 5.74 6.34
N ALA A 28 -12.61 6.10 7.52
CA ALA A 28 -11.80 6.54 8.65
C ALA A 28 -10.79 5.47 9.08
N ALA A 29 -11.18 4.20 9.10
CA ALA A 29 -10.27 3.10 9.42
C ALA A 29 -9.16 2.94 8.37
N ALA A 30 -9.48 3.03 7.09
CA ALA A 30 -8.50 2.97 6.01
C ALA A 30 -7.50 4.15 6.06
N VAL A 31 -8.01 5.35 6.29
CA VAL A 31 -7.20 6.57 6.45
C VAL A 31 -6.33 6.51 7.70
N GLY A 32 -6.84 5.93 8.80
CA GLY A 32 -6.07 5.68 10.01
C GLY A 32 -4.85 4.80 9.72
N LEU A 33 -5.05 3.69 9.01
CA LEU A 33 -3.96 2.79 8.64
C LEU A 33 -2.94 3.45 7.70
N LEU A 34 -3.42 4.25 6.73
CA LEU A 34 -2.58 5.06 5.85
C LEU A 34 -1.69 6.01 6.66
N ASN A 35 -2.25 6.73 7.62
CA ASN A 35 -1.49 7.71 8.42
C ASN A 35 -0.39 7.04 9.25
N VAL A 36 -0.61 5.81 9.72
CA VAL A 36 0.39 5.05 10.48
C VAL A 36 1.57 4.64 9.59
N LEU A 37 1.28 4.19 8.36
CA LEU A 37 2.28 3.63 7.44
C LEU A 37 2.94 4.68 6.54
N LYS A 38 2.33 5.86 6.34
CA LYS A 38 2.84 6.91 5.44
C LYS A 38 4.27 7.33 5.77
N SER A 39 4.60 7.39 7.05
CA SER A 39 5.94 7.78 7.49
C SER A 39 7.01 6.73 7.18
N ASN A 40 6.65 5.50 6.85
CA ASN A 40 7.60 4.39 6.64
C ASN A 40 8.06 4.30 5.18
N LEU A 41 7.34 4.94 4.26
CA LEU A 41 7.63 4.88 2.84
C LEU A 41 8.90 5.67 2.48
N GLY A 42 9.71 5.09 1.60
CA GLY A 42 10.90 5.73 1.02
C GLY A 42 12.16 5.59 1.89
N PRO A 43 13.35 5.95 1.38
CA PRO A 43 14.63 5.73 2.06
C PRO A 43 14.73 6.49 3.39
N LYS A 44 14.16 7.71 3.46
CA LYS A 44 14.06 8.52 4.68
C LYS A 44 12.86 8.18 5.58
N GLY A 45 12.16 7.09 5.28
CA GLY A 45 11.04 6.62 6.10
C GLY A 45 11.47 6.25 7.52
N THR A 46 10.63 6.58 8.51
CA THR A 46 10.91 6.34 9.93
C THR A 46 10.63 4.91 10.34
N LEU A 47 11.38 4.42 11.32
CA LEU A 47 11.17 3.12 11.93
C LEU A 47 10.01 3.19 12.94
N LYS A 48 9.27 2.10 13.05
CA LYS A 48 8.21 1.93 14.05
C LYS A 48 8.67 0.95 15.11
N LEU A 49 8.54 1.37 16.37
CA LEU A 49 8.74 0.50 17.53
C LEU A 49 7.39 -0.09 17.92
N LEU A 50 7.29 -1.41 17.82
CA LEU A 50 6.14 -2.19 18.28
C LEU A 50 6.43 -2.77 19.65
N VAL A 51 5.45 -2.66 20.55
CA VAL A 51 5.49 -3.23 21.89
C VAL A 51 4.40 -4.29 21.98
N GLY A 52 4.78 -5.56 22.07
CA GLY A 52 3.82 -6.64 22.26
C GLY A 52 3.35 -6.74 23.71
N GLY A 53 2.24 -7.46 23.94
CA GLY A 53 1.63 -7.58 25.28
C GLY A 53 2.52 -8.21 26.35
N ALA A 54 3.50 -9.04 25.95
CA ALA A 54 4.50 -9.63 26.84
C ALA A 54 5.74 -8.73 27.07
N GLY A 55 5.72 -7.49 26.58
CA GLY A 55 6.85 -6.55 26.68
C GLY A 55 7.93 -6.73 25.61
N GLN A 56 7.72 -7.61 24.61
CA GLN A 56 8.62 -7.77 23.47
C GLN A 56 8.67 -6.50 22.62
N LEU A 57 9.88 -6.02 22.35
CA LEU A 57 10.13 -4.83 21.54
C LEU A 57 10.59 -5.25 20.14
N LYS A 58 9.94 -4.72 19.11
CA LYS A 58 10.30 -4.98 17.71
C LYS A 58 10.38 -3.67 16.95
N LEU A 59 11.56 -3.36 16.43
CA LEU A 59 11.80 -2.20 15.59
C LEU A 59 11.81 -2.62 14.13
N THR A 60 10.96 -2.04 13.30
CA THR A 60 10.90 -2.40 11.87
C THR A 60 10.45 -1.24 11.00
N LYS A 61 10.90 -1.27 9.74
CA LYS A 61 10.40 -0.44 8.64
C LYS A 61 9.43 -1.19 7.74
N ASP A 62 9.51 -2.52 7.75
CA ASP A 62 8.75 -3.38 6.85
C ASP A 62 7.26 -3.35 7.18
N GLY A 63 6.48 -2.97 6.16
CA GLY A 63 5.03 -2.90 6.22
C GLY A 63 4.39 -4.25 6.53
N LEU A 64 4.93 -5.36 6.00
CA LEU A 64 4.37 -6.69 6.24
C LEU A 64 4.44 -7.06 7.73
N VAL A 65 5.63 -6.92 8.31
CA VAL A 65 5.86 -7.20 9.73
C VAL A 65 5.00 -6.30 10.60
N LEU A 66 4.88 -5.01 10.26
CA LEU A 66 4.02 -4.09 11.00
C LEU A 66 2.55 -4.52 10.99
N LEU A 67 2.02 -4.85 9.81
CA LEU A 67 0.63 -5.26 9.65
C LEU A 67 0.31 -6.57 10.37
N LYS A 68 1.27 -7.50 10.46
CA LYS A 68 1.10 -8.79 11.18
C LYS A 68 1.12 -8.61 12.70
N GLU A 69 1.94 -7.73 13.22
CA GLU A 69 2.12 -7.51 14.66
C GLU A 69 1.09 -6.52 15.24
N MET A 70 0.54 -5.63 14.41
CA MET A 70 -0.51 -4.71 14.82
C MET A 70 -1.84 -5.43 15.08
N GLN A 71 -2.45 -5.16 16.23
CA GLN A 71 -3.80 -5.66 16.57
C GLN A 71 -4.87 -4.79 15.90
N ILE A 72 -5.17 -5.07 14.63
CA ILE A 72 -6.18 -4.34 13.86
C ILE A 72 -7.58 -4.87 14.20
N GLN A 73 -8.39 -4.04 14.85
CA GLN A 73 -9.78 -4.40 15.24
C GLN A 73 -10.79 -4.14 14.11
N HIS A 74 -10.57 -3.09 13.31
CA HIS A 74 -11.57 -2.67 12.33
C HIS A 74 -11.57 -3.58 11.09
N PRO A 75 -12.74 -4.09 10.64
CA PRO A 75 -12.81 -5.08 9.56
C PRO A 75 -12.24 -4.56 8.22
N THR A 76 -12.51 -3.30 7.86
CA THR A 76 -11.93 -2.69 6.64
C THR A 76 -10.41 -2.58 6.70
N ALA A 77 -9.84 -2.20 7.84
CA ALA A 77 -8.39 -2.10 7.98
C ALA A 77 -7.75 -3.50 7.94
N ALA A 78 -8.39 -4.51 8.54
CA ALA A 78 -7.95 -5.91 8.45
C ALA A 78 -8.04 -6.46 7.02
N MET A 79 -9.04 -6.04 6.24
CA MET A 79 -9.13 -6.39 4.82
C MET A 79 -7.97 -5.77 4.03
N ILE A 80 -7.69 -4.48 4.21
CA ILE A 80 -6.56 -3.80 3.54
C ILE A 80 -5.22 -4.43 3.92
N ALA A 81 -5.02 -4.77 5.20
CA ALA A 81 -3.82 -5.45 5.68
C ALA A 81 -3.61 -6.82 5.02
N ARG A 82 -4.68 -7.58 4.82
CA ARG A 82 -4.62 -8.87 4.10
C ARG A 82 -4.32 -8.69 2.62
N THR A 83 -4.88 -7.67 1.98
CA THR A 83 -4.54 -7.35 0.58
C THR A 83 -3.07 -6.99 0.43
N ALA A 84 -2.52 -6.19 1.35
CA ALA A 84 -1.09 -5.87 1.34
C ALA A 84 -0.21 -7.10 1.61
N THR A 85 -0.65 -8.02 2.48
CA THR A 85 0.05 -9.30 2.69
C THR A 85 0.05 -10.15 1.42
N ALA A 86 -1.10 -10.26 0.73
CA ALA A 86 -1.18 -10.98 -0.54
C ALA A 86 -0.31 -10.35 -1.64
N GLN A 87 -0.13 -9.02 -1.63
CA GLN A 87 0.80 -8.34 -2.52
C GLN A 87 2.26 -8.74 -2.20
N ASP A 88 2.62 -8.76 -0.92
CA ASP A 88 3.95 -9.20 -0.47
C ASP A 88 4.28 -10.63 -0.92
N ASP A 89 3.31 -11.54 -0.81
CA ASP A 89 3.50 -12.95 -1.19
C ASP A 89 3.81 -13.11 -2.69
N VAL A 90 3.37 -12.17 -3.53
CA VAL A 90 3.59 -12.20 -5.00
C VAL A 90 4.86 -11.44 -5.40
N THR A 91 5.07 -10.24 -4.88
CA THR A 91 6.17 -9.35 -5.33
C THR A 91 7.31 -9.18 -4.34
N GLY A 92 7.10 -9.47 -3.05
CA GLY A 92 8.10 -9.28 -1.98
C GLY A 92 8.41 -7.82 -1.63
N ASP A 93 7.73 -6.86 -2.26
CA ASP A 93 7.81 -5.43 -1.99
C ASP A 93 6.48 -4.76 -2.39
N GLY A 94 6.30 -3.50 -2.01
CA GLY A 94 5.11 -2.70 -2.33
C GLY A 94 3.98 -2.83 -1.30
N THR A 95 4.22 -3.51 -0.17
CA THR A 95 3.25 -3.63 0.94
C THR A 95 2.78 -2.26 1.43
N THR A 96 3.75 -1.39 1.75
CA THR A 96 3.47 -0.03 2.24
C THR A 96 2.75 0.79 1.18
N SER A 97 3.23 0.76 -0.07
CA SER A 97 2.62 1.50 -1.18
C SER A 97 1.18 1.07 -1.45
N THR A 98 0.88 -0.22 -1.36
CA THR A 98 -0.47 -0.78 -1.56
C THR A 98 -1.44 -0.22 -0.52
N VAL A 99 -1.06 -0.23 0.76
CA VAL A 99 -1.91 0.32 1.82
C VAL A 99 -2.14 1.82 1.65
N LEU A 100 -1.08 2.57 1.31
CA LEU A 100 -1.18 4.01 1.07
C LEU A 100 -2.07 4.34 -0.14
N LEU A 101 -1.97 3.55 -1.22
CA LEU A 101 -2.81 3.72 -2.39
C LEU A 101 -4.28 3.46 -2.06
N CYS A 102 -4.59 2.33 -1.41
CA CYS A 102 -5.96 2.01 -1.00
C CYS A 102 -6.57 3.08 -0.09
N GLY A 103 -5.81 3.53 0.92
CA GLY A 103 -6.28 4.58 1.83
C GLY A 103 -6.51 5.92 1.13
N SER A 104 -5.65 6.29 0.17
CA SER A 104 -5.78 7.54 -0.58
C SER A 104 -6.97 7.52 -1.53
N ILE A 105 -7.21 6.40 -2.22
CA ILE A 105 -8.39 6.22 -3.09
C ILE A 105 -9.68 6.34 -2.26
N LEU A 106 -9.74 5.69 -1.10
CA LEU A 106 -10.91 5.76 -0.23
C LEU A 106 -11.14 7.17 0.36
N GLN A 107 -10.08 7.87 0.74
CA GLN A 107 -10.15 9.26 1.18
C GLN A 107 -10.75 10.17 0.09
N GLN A 108 -10.27 10.00 -1.15
CA GLN A 108 -10.73 10.80 -2.28
C GLN A 108 -12.17 10.43 -2.68
N ALA A 109 -12.52 9.15 -2.66
CA ALA A 109 -13.87 8.67 -2.92
C ALA A 109 -14.87 9.22 -1.89
N ASP A 110 -14.49 9.32 -0.61
CA ASP A 110 -15.36 9.93 0.41
C ASP A 110 -15.57 11.43 0.16
N ARG A 111 -14.55 12.15 -0.33
CA ARG A 111 -14.70 13.57 -0.72
C ARG A 111 -15.78 13.74 -1.79
N TYR A 112 -15.70 12.96 -2.87
CA TYR A 112 -16.71 12.98 -3.94
C TYR A 112 -18.09 12.56 -3.46
N CYS A 113 -18.17 11.57 -2.56
CA CYS A 113 -19.43 11.17 -1.94
C CYS A 113 -20.07 12.31 -1.13
N ARG A 114 -19.27 13.15 -0.45
CA ARG A 114 -19.75 14.32 0.29
C ARG A 114 -20.23 15.44 -0.63
N GLU A 115 -19.65 15.55 -1.82
CA GLU A 115 -20.08 16.47 -2.89
C GLU A 115 -21.38 16.00 -3.58
N GLY A 116 -21.93 14.84 -3.21
CA GLY A 116 -23.22 14.34 -3.70
C GLY A 116 -23.13 13.27 -4.78
N LEU A 117 -21.93 12.84 -5.17
CA LEU A 117 -21.76 11.77 -6.14
C LEU A 117 -22.16 10.42 -5.55
N HIS A 118 -22.96 9.65 -6.29
CA HIS A 118 -23.33 8.31 -5.89
C HIS A 118 -22.12 7.36 -5.99
N ALA A 119 -21.89 6.53 -4.97
CA ALA A 119 -20.73 5.65 -4.88
C ALA A 119 -20.54 4.75 -6.13
N ARG A 120 -21.64 4.38 -6.80
CA ARG A 120 -21.59 3.60 -8.04
C ARG A 120 -20.80 4.30 -9.16
N VAL A 121 -21.03 5.59 -9.36
CA VAL A 121 -20.36 6.38 -10.41
C VAL A 121 -18.86 6.48 -10.12
N ILE A 122 -18.48 6.59 -8.85
CA ILE A 122 -17.08 6.62 -8.43
C ILE A 122 -16.40 5.28 -8.73
N VAL A 123 -17.06 4.17 -8.44
CA VAL A 123 -16.54 2.82 -8.75
C VAL A 123 -16.36 2.65 -10.26
N ASP A 124 -17.37 3.02 -11.06
CA ASP A 124 -17.28 2.91 -12.52
C ASP A 124 -16.12 3.78 -13.07
N GLY A 125 -15.92 4.98 -12.52
CA GLY A 125 -14.79 5.84 -12.87
C GLY A 125 -13.42 5.27 -12.46
N LEU A 126 -13.33 4.60 -11.31
CA LEU A 126 -12.10 3.94 -10.86
C LEU A 126 -11.74 2.72 -11.72
N GLU A 127 -12.73 1.96 -12.19
CA GLU A 127 -12.50 0.83 -13.12
C GLU A 127 -11.94 1.32 -14.46
N LEU A 128 -12.51 2.38 -15.03
CA LEU A 128 -11.99 3.01 -16.25
C LEU A 128 -10.57 3.56 -16.06
N ALA A 129 -10.30 4.20 -14.91
CA ALA A 129 -8.97 4.70 -14.59
C ALA A 129 -7.96 3.55 -14.43
N ARG A 130 -8.35 2.42 -13.83
CA ARG A 130 -7.49 1.23 -13.72
C ARG A 130 -7.08 0.72 -15.10
N GLU A 131 -8.02 0.60 -16.03
CA GLU A 131 -7.75 0.12 -17.39
C GLU A 131 -6.76 1.03 -18.12
N ALA A 132 -7.00 2.35 -18.09
CA ALA A 132 -6.09 3.32 -18.68
C ALA A 132 -4.69 3.29 -18.07
N VAL A 133 -4.58 3.15 -16.74
CA VAL A 133 -3.28 3.02 -16.05
C VAL A 133 -2.56 1.73 -16.45
N LEU A 134 -3.28 0.61 -16.57
CA LEU A 134 -2.68 -0.65 -17.00
C LEU A 134 -2.19 -0.61 -18.45
N GLU A 135 -2.91 0.09 -19.33
CA GLU A 135 -2.48 0.32 -20.71
C GLU A 135 -1.22 1.20 -20.77
N PHE A 136 -1.21 2.30 -20.03
CA PHE A 136 -0.05 3.18 -19.90
C PHE A 136 1.18 2.43 -19.37
N LEU A 137 1.01 1.62 -18.31
CA LEU A 137 2.12 0.86 -17.72
C LEU A 137 2.74 -0.14 -18.71
N LYS A 138 1.94 -0.70 -19.62
CA LYS A 138 2.42 -1.65 -20.64
C LYS A 138 3.12 -0.96 -21.81
N THR A 139 2.66 0.22 -22.20
CA THR A 139 3.08 0.87 -23.44
C THR A 139 4.26 1.81 -23.20
N ASP A 140 4.19 2.62 -22.14
CA ASP A 140 5.08 3.78 -21.94
C ASP A 140 6.04 3.60 -20.75
N PHE A 141 5.75 2.68 -19.83
CA PHE A 141 6.54 2.52 -18.59
C PHE A 141 7.40 1.25 -18.56
N ALA A 142 6.85 0.11 -19.00
CA ALA A 142 7.62 -1.13 -19.06
C ALA A 142 8.66 -1.04 -20.18
N LEU A 143 9.93 -0.87 -19.82
CA LEU A 143 11.03 -1.19 -20.72
C LEU A 143 10.89 -2.67 -21.08
N VAL A 144 10.51 -2.97 -22.32
CA VAL A 144 10.65 -4.33 -22.87
C VAL A 144 12.14 -4.64 -22.79
N PRO A 145 12.58 -5.65 -22.02
CA PRO A 145 13.95 -6.12 -22.13
C PRO A 145 14.09 -6.61 -23.57
N ASP A 146 15.01 -6.03 -24.32
CA ASP A 146 15.23 -6.45 -25.69
C ASP A 146 15.51 -7.96 -25.69
N SER A 147 14.66 -8.75 -26.35
CA SER A 147 14.79 -10.21 -26.40
C SER A 147 16.01 -10.69 -27.19
N SER A 148 16.89 -9.76 -27.59
CA SER A 148 18.19 -10.01 -28.24
C SER A 148 19.34 -10.25 -27.26
N VAL A 149 19.15 -10.01 -25.95
CA VAL A 149 20.19 -10.23 -24.94
C VAL A 149 19.95 -11.52 -24.16
N ASP A 150 20.29 -12.63 -24.82
CA ASP A 150 20.58 -13.89 -24.16
C ASP A 150 21.78 -13.70 -23.22
N GLY A 151 21.50 -13.80 -21.92
CA GLY A 151 22.53 -13.96 -20.89
C GLY A 151 22.66 -12.75 -19.97
N PHE A 152 22.47 -13.02 -18.66
CA PHE A 152 23.11 -12.30 -17.54
C PHE A 152 23.59 -10.88 -17.87
N ILE A 153 22.66 -9.98 -18.22
CA ILE A 153 22.98 -8.55 -18.28
C ILE A 153 23.36 -8.21 -16.85
N HIS A 154 24.63 -7.84 -16.70
CA HIS A 154 25.26 -7.66 -15.42
C HIS A 154 24.42 -6.73 -14.56
N ASP A 155 24.01 -7.21 -13.38
CA ASP A 155 23.40 -6.43 -12.29
C ASP A 155 24.07 -5.05 -12.13
N ARG A 156 25.36 -4.96 -12.47
CA ARG A 156 26.16 -3.74 -12.48
C ARG A 156 25.60 -2.60 -13.34
N GLU A 157 25.12 -2.84 -14.56
CA GLU A 157 24.61 -1.75 -15.44
C GLU A 157 23.21 -1.31 -15.03
N LEU A 158 22.35 -2.26 -14.64
CA LEU A 158 21.03 -1.95 -14.09
C LEU A 158 21.13 -1.18 -12.78
N LEU A 159 22.00 -1.60 -11.85
CA LEU A 159 22.26 -0.87 -10.60
C LEU A 159 22.87 0.51 -10.85
N HIS A 160 23.71 0.65 -11.89
CA HIS A 160 24.30 1.93 -12.27
C HIS A 160 23.26 2.88 -12.84
N HIS A 161 22.36 2.39 -13.70
CA HIS A 161 21.23 3.19 -14.20
C HIS A 161 20.29 3.61 -13.07
N VAL A 162 19.96 2.71 -12.14
CA VAL A 162 19.13 3.03 -10.97
C VAL A 162 19.80 4.07 -10.06
N ALA A 163 21.12 3.98 -9.84
CA ALA A 163 21.87 4.96 -9.05
C ALA A 163 21.89 6.36 -9.72
N LEU A 164 22.07 6.43 -11.03
CA LEU A 164 22.05 7.68 -11.79
C LEU A 164 20.67 8.34 -11.79
N TYR A 165 19.59 7.57 -11.96
CA TYR A 165 18.22 8.09 -11.85
C TYR A 165 17.85 8.53 -10.42
N GLY A 166 18.49 7.93 -9.40
CA GLY A 166 18.35 8.31 -8.00
C GLY A 166 19.17 9.53 -7.55
N GLY A 167 19.95 10.15 -8.43
CA GLY A 167 20.77 11.33 -8.12
C GLY A 167 22.07 11.03 -7.37
N PHE A 168 22.63 9.83 -7.49
CA PHE A 168 23.92 9.45 -6.90
C PHE A 168 25.01 9.37 -7.97
N GLU A 169 26.12 10.10 -7.79
CA GLU A 169 27.29 10.06 -8.68
C GLU A 169 28.35 9.06 -8.19
N LEU A 170 29.04 8.42 -9.14
CA LEU A 170 30.17 7.54 -8.89
C LEU A 170 31.46 8.34 -8.66
N ILE A 171 32.14 8.08 -7.55
CA ILE A 171 33.32 8.87 -7.15
C ILE A 171 34.65 8.13 -7.41
N GLY A 172 34.67 6.94 -8.03
CA GLY A 172 35.94 6.33 -8.44
C GLY A 172 35.90 4.90 -8.96
N PRO A 173 36.98 4.43 -9.63
CA PRO A 173 37.10 3.06 -10.12
C PRO A 173 37.45 2.05 -9.01
N LEU A 174 37.14 0.77 -9.26
CA LEU A 174 37.22 -0.34 -8.30
C LEU A 174 38.59 -0.51 -7.64
N GLY A 175 38.63 -0.43 -6.31
CA GLY A 175 39.67 -1.10 -5.54
C GLY A 175 39.49 -2.63 -5.58
N ARG A 176 40.59 -3.38 -5.48
CA ARG A 176 40.66 -4.86 -5.57
C ARG A 176 39.72 -5.65 -4.64
N SER A 177 39.00 -4.99 -3.74
CA SER A 177 38.10 -5.57 -2.75
C SER A 177 36.59 -5.38 -3.05
N GLY A 178 36.21 -4.89 -4.22
CA GLY A 178 34.83 -5.02 -4.73
C GLY A 178 33.75 -4.17 -4.05
N GLY A 179 34.11 -3.13 -3.29
CA GLY A 179 33.14 -2.17 -2.73
C GLY A 179 32.87 -1.00 -3.68
N LEU A 180 31.60 -0.67 -3.92
CA LEU A 180 31.15 0.56 -4.61
C LEU A 180 31.08 1.73 -3.61
N LEU A 181 31.76 2.83 -3.91
CA LEU A 181 31.65 4.08 -3.15
C LEU A 181 30.69 5.02 -3.89
N TYR A 182 29.51 5.22 -3.33
CA TYR A 182 28.53 6.23 -3.77
C TYR A 182 28.49 7.38 -2.76
N SER A 183 28.40 8.63 -3.22
CA SER A 183 28.07 9.79 -2.38
C SER A 183 26.80 10.43 -2.87
N SER A 184 25.91 10.76 -1.93
CA SER A 184 24.83 11.70 -2.19
C SER A 184 25.41 13.09 -2.42
N SER A 185 24.85 13.83 -3.38
CA SER A 185 24.98 15.29 -3.42
C SER A 185 24.31 15.96 -2.22
#